data_AF-A0A835X235-F1
#
_entry.id   AF-A0A835X235-F1
#
_cell.length_a   1.000
_cell.length_b   1.000
_cell.length_c   1.000
_cell.angle_alpha   90.00
_cell.angle_beta   90.00
_cell.angle_gamma   90.00
#
_symmetry.space_group_name_H-M   'P 1'
#
loop_
_entity.id
_entity.type
_entity.pdbx_description
1 polymer ?
#
loop_
_entity_poly.entity_id
_entity_poly.type
_entity_poly.pdbx_seq_one_letter_code
_entity_poly.pdbx_strand_id
1 'polypeptide(L)'
;MDESKYKSQIERLSSLMTHDKLSPDEQDINILKKYYDFAKTNFKLSDEAALQLFYEALLFFKLQNVDASDPLQDADKFGGGFS
;
A
#
# COMPACT_ATOMS: atom_id res chain seq x y z
N MET A 1 16.34 4.62 14.38
CA MET A 1 16.09 3.47 13.50
C MET A 1 17.24 3.38 12.51
N ASP A 2 17.68 2.17 12.16
CA ASP A 2 18.61 1.98 11.04
C ASP A 2 17.79 2.14 9.74
N GLU A 3 18.05 3.22 9.01
CA GLU A 3 17.32 3.60 7.80
C GLU A 3 17.38 2.51 6.72
N SER A 4 18.51 1.81 6.63
CA SER A 4 18.68 0.71 5.66
C SER A 4 17.77 -0.48 5.99
N LYS A 5 17.67 -0.82 7.28
CA LYS A 5 16.77 -1.87 7.77
C LYS A 5 15.32 -1.48 7.54
N TYR A 6 14.96 -0.24 7.83
CA TYR A 6 13.59 0.25 7.66
C TYR A 6 13.15 0.20 6.18
N LYS A 7 14.01 0.68 5.28
CA LYS A 7 13.76 0.58 3.83
C LYS A 7 13.58 -0.87 3.36
N SER A 8 14.43 -1.79 3.83
CA SER A 8 14.29 -3.22 3.50
C SER A 8 12.96 -3.82 3.99
N GLN A 9 12.44 -3.36 5.13
CA GLN A 9 11.15 -3.80 5.64
C GLN A 9 9.99 -3.30 4.76
N ILE A 10 10.05 -2.05 4.28
CA ILE A 10 9.10 -1.48 3.31
C ILE A 10 9.07 -2.31 2.03
N GLU A 11 10.24 -2.55 1.44
CA GLU A 11 10.38 -3.32 0.19
C GLU A 11 9.84 -4.75 0.35
N ARG A 12 10.13 -5.40 1.48
CA ARG A 12 9.64 -6.75 1.78
C ARG A 12 8.12 -6.80 1.91
N LEU A 13 7.52 -5.82 2.57
CA LEU A 13 6.08 -5.76 2.76
C LEU A 13 5.35 -5.43 1.44
N SER A 14 5.88 -4.50 0.64
CA SER A 14 5.37 -4.24 -0.71
C SER A 14 5.48 -5.46 -1.63
N SER A 15 6.61 -6.17 -1.60
CA SER A 15 6.79 -7.41 -2.38
C SER A 15 5.76 -8.48 -2.02
N LEU A 16 5.39 -8.57 -0.74
CA LEU A 16 4.32 -9.46 -0.29
C LEU A 16 2.95 -9.04 -0.87
N MET A 17 2.63 -7.74 -0.88
CA MET A 17 1.40 -7.22 -1.49
C MET A 17 1.33 -7.54 -2.99
N THR A 18 2.44 -7.34 -3.72
CA THR A 18 2.56 -7.69 -5.14
C THR A 18 2.39 -9.19 -5.38
N HIS A 19 3.05 -10.03 -4.58
CA HIS A 19 2.93 -11.49 -4.69
C HIS A 19 1.50 -11.98 -4.42
N ASP A 20 0.83 -11.36 -3.44
CA ASP A 20 -0.57 -11.64 -3.11
C ASP A 20 -1.56 -11.05 -4.13
N LYS A 21 -1.07 -10.31 -5.14
CA LYS A 21 -1.88 -9.61 -6.16
C LYS A 21 -2.90 -8.66 -5.53
N LEU A 22 -2.49 -7.93 -4.50
CA LEU A 22 -3.29 -6.87 -3.90
C LEU A 22 -3.67 -5.83 -4.97
N SER A 23 -4.89 -5.32 -4.95
CA SER A 23 -5.26 -4.19 -5.79
C SER A 23 -4.61 -2.89 -5.25
N PRO A 24 -4.04 -2.01 -6.08
CA PRO A 24 -3.59 -0.68 -5.65
C PRO A 24 -4.72 0.17 -5.04
N ASP A 25 -5.95 -0.08 -5.46
CA ASP A 25 -7.17 0.58 -4.98
C ASP A 25 -7.87 -0.19 -3.85
N GLU A 26 -7.21 -1.18 -3.25
CA GLU A 26 -7.78 -1.93 -2.12
C GLU A 26 -8.13 -0.99 -0.94
N GLN A 27 -9.34 -1.18 -0.40
CA GLN A 27 -9.89 -0.41 0.72
C GLN A 27 -10.52 -1.30 1.80
N ASP A 28 -10.66 -2.62 1.57
CA ASP A 28 -11.16 -3.54 2.59
C ASP A 28 -10.18 -3.64 3.75
N ILE A 29 -10.63 -3.16 4.90
CA ILE A 29 -9.87 -3.12 6.15
C ILE A 29 -9.41 -4.52 6.56
N ASN A 30 -10.21 -5.56 6.33
CA ASN A 30 -9.85 -6.93 6.71
C ASN A 30 -8.70 -7.46 5.87
N ILE A 31 -8.67 -7.13 4.58
CA ILE A 31 -7.57 -7.49 3.67
C ILE A 31 -6.31 -6.73 4.07
N LEU A 32 -6.42 -5.41 4.29
CA LEU A 32 -5.29 -4.55 4.66
C LEU A 32 -4.69 -4.92 6.03
N LYS A 33 -5.54 -5.31 6.99
CA LYS A 33 -5.11 -5.71 8.35
C LYS A 33 -4.11 -6.86 8.32
N LYS A 34 -4.22 -7.78 7.35
CA LYS A 34 -3.25 -8.88 7.16
C LYS A 34 -1.80 -8.37 7.08
N TYR A 35 -1.58 -7.29 6.33
CA TYR A 35 -0.24 -6.74 6.11
C TYR A 35 0.28 -5.97 7.32
N TYR A 36 -0.62 -5.25 8.02
CA TYR A 36 -0.32 -4.65 9.31
C TYR A 36 0.07 -5.70 10.36
N ASP A 37 -0.72 -6.77 10.51
CA ASP A 37 -0.46 -7.85 11.45
C ASP A 37 0.86 -8.57 11.11
N PHE A 38 1.14 -8.75 9.81
CA PHE A 38 2.40 -9.29 9.33
C PHE A 38 3.57 -8.40 9.74
N ALA A 39 3.48 -7.09 9.53
CA ALA A 39 4.50 -6.13 9.91
C ALA A 39 4.78 -6.16 11.42
N LYS A 40 3.72 -6.15 12.24
CA LYS A 40 3.81 -6.20 13.70
C LYS A 40 4.53 -7.46 14.17
N THR A 41 4.09 -8.62 13.69
CA THR A 41 4.59 -9.93 14.15
C THR A 41 5.98 -10.27 13.60
N ASN A 42 6.23 -10.07 12.30
CA ASN A 42 7.50 -10.45 11.68
C ASN A 42 8.64 -9.51 12.03
N PHE A 43 8.35 -8.22 12.20
CA PHE A 43 9.38 -7.23 12.52
C PHE A 43 9.46 -6.90 14.01
N LYS A 44 8.60 -7.51 14.84
CA LYS A 44 8.52 -7.32 16.30
C LYS A 44 8.38 -5.85 16.67
N LEU A 45 7.47 -5.16 15.98
CA LEU A 45 7.23 -3.73 16.14
C LEU A 45 6.10 -3.48 17.15
N SER A 46 6.10 -2.30 17.77
CA SER A 46 4.93 -1.80 18.49
C SER A 46 3.78 -1.53 17.52
N ASP A 47 2.56 -1.38 18.04
CA ASP A 47 1.38 -1.06 17.23
C ASP A 47 1.59 0.17 16.35
N GLU A 48 2.15 1.25 16.90
CA GLU A 48 2.41 2.50 16.19
C GLU A 48 3.47 2.34 15.09
N ALA A 49 4.60 1.69 15.41
CA ALA A 49 5.68 1.48 14.44
C ALA A 49 5.26 0.52 13.32
N ALA A 50 4.44 -0.50 13.63
CA ALA A 50 3.89 -1.40 12.63
C ALA A 50 2.90 -0.67 11.71
N LEU A 51 2.08 0.23 12.26
CA LEU A 51 1.12 1.03 11.50
C LEU A 51 1.83 1.98 10.54
N GLN A 52 2.86 2.66 11.02
CA GLN A 52 3.68 3.55 10.19
C GLN A 52 4.34 2.77 9.04
N LEU A 53 5.04 1.67 9.34
CA LEU A 53 5.69 0.84 8.33
C LEU A 53 4.68 0.29 7.31
N PHE A 54 3.51 -0.14 7.77
CA PHE A 54 2.44 -0.62 6.90
C PHE A 54 1.97 0.46 5.91
N TYR A 55 1.68 1.68 6.38
CA TYR A 55 1.22 2.75 5.51
C TYR A 55 2.30 3.19 4.52
N GLU A 56 3.56 3.26 4.93
CA GLU A 56 4.67 3.57 4.03
C GLU A 56 4.88 2.49 2.97
N ALA A 57 4.79 1.21 3.35
CA ALA A 57 4.85 0.11 2.39
C ALA A 57 3.65 0.08 1.44
N LEU A 58 2.45 0.39 1.93
CA LEU A 58 1.26 0.50 1.09
C LEU A 58 1.40 1.65 0.10
N LEU A 59 1.91 2.81 0.52
CA LEU A 59 2.19 3.94 -0.36
C LEU A 59 3.24 3.56 -1.42
N PHE A 60 4.34 2.93 -1.02
CA PHE A 60 5.38 2.46 -1.93
C PHE A 60 4.82 1.46 -2.95
N PHE A 61 4.03 0.48 -2.50
CA PHE A 61 3.33 -0.47 -3.36
C PHE A 61 2.43 0.24 -4.37
N LYS A 62 1.62 1.21 -3.93
CA LYS A 62 0.77 2.00 -4.83
C LYS A 62 1.60 2.74 -5.87
N LEU A 63 2.65 3.45 -5.46
CA LEU A 63 3.54 4.19 -6.37
C LEU A 63 4.21 3.28 -7.41
N GLN A 64 4.53 2.03 -7.05
CA GLN A 64 5.07 1.04 -8.00
C GLN A 64 4.03 0.54 -9.02
N ASN A 65 2.74 0.61 -8.67
CA ASN A 65 1.61 0.18 -9.50
C ASN A 65 0.78 1.36 -10.03
N VAL A 66 1.25 2.60 -9.87
CA VAL A 66 0.77 3.72 -10.67
C VAL A 66 1.26 3.45 -12.09
N ASP A 67 0.47 2.67 -12.83
CA ASP A 67 0.42 2.85 -14.27
C ASP A 67 0.10 4.33 -14.50
N ALA A 68 0.69 4.91 -15.54
CA ALA A 68 0.45 6.28 -15.96
C ALA A 68 -0.99 6.51 -16.47
N SER A 69 -2.02 6.05 -15.74
CA SER A 69 -3.38 6.52 -15.88
C SER A 69 -3.40 7.96 -15.38
N ASP A 70 -2.98 8.83 -16.29
CA ASP A 70 -3.15 10.26 -16.22
C ASP A 70 -4.61 10.52 -15.76
N PRO A 71 -4.84 11.19 -14.62
CA PRO A 71 -6.19 11.55 -14.19
C PRO A 71 -6.94 12.40 -15.24
N LEU A 72 -6.25 12.92 -16.26
CA LEU A 72 -6.85 13.54 -17.44
C LEU A 72 -7.55 12.55 -18.38
N GLN A 73 -7.21 11.25 -18.39
CA GLN A 73 -7.91 10.26 -19.21
C GLN A 73 -9.29 9.87 -18.66
N ASP A 74 -9.51 10.05 -17.36
CA ASP A 74 -10.82 9.82 -16.72
C ASP A 74 -11.73 11.07 -16.74
N ALA A 75 -11.28 12.19 -17.31
CA ALA A 75 -12.08 13.42 -17.42
C ALA A 75 -13.40 13.21 -18.20
N ASP A 76 -13.40 12.31 -19.19
CA ASP A 76 -14.60 11.97 -19.96
C ASP A 76 -15.68 11.28 -19.09
N LYS A 77 -15.32 10.67 -17.96
CA LYS A 77 -16.28 10.02 -17.05
C LYS A 77 -16.98 11.01 -16.11
N PHE A 78 -16.47 12.23 -15.96
CA PHE A 78 -17.08 13.27 -15.11
C PHE A 78 -18.16 14.10 -15.82
N GLY A 79 -18.28 14.01 -17.16
CA GLY A 79 -19.20 14.86 -17.95
C GLY A 79 -20.62 14.30 -18.21
N GLY A 80 -20.92 13.05 -17.85
CA GLY A 80 -22.11 12.33 -18.33
C GLY A 80 -23.25 12.11 -17.34
N GLY A 81 -23.38 12.92 -16.28
CA GLY A 81 -24.23 12.60 -15.13
C GLY A 81 -25.10 13.72 -14.58
N PHE A 82 -25.72 14.54 -15.43
CA PHE A 82 -26.87 15.36 -15.03
C PHE A 82 -27.96 15.23 -16.10
N SER A 83 -28.88 14.28 -15.93
CA SER A 83 -30.18 14.21 -16.62
C SER A 83 -31.20 13.50 -15.75
#